data_AF-A0A9X2D088-F1
#
_entry.id   AF-A0A9X2D088-F1
#
_cell.length_a   1.000
_cell.length_b   1.000
_cell.length_c   1.000
_cell.angle_alpha   90.00
_cell.angle_beta   90.00
_cell.angle_gamma   90.00
#
_symmetry.space_group_name_H-M   'P 1'
#
loop_
_entity.id
_entity.type
_entity.pdbx_description
1 polymer ?
#
loop_
_entity_poly.entity_id
_entity_poly.type
_entity_poly.pdbx_seq_one_letter_code
_entity_poly.pdbx_strand_id
1 'polypeptide(L)'
;MKELDITLQSYTADYKKVDFMYEQFLRLKEKVDEVLLFGPCNSDAAEEAKKVYYSRRDKQGQRPFFSPQYRKDKLDALPAVIASSLSLSTAPQTMGKPAEVYEHFFKLAYLYGTGTCEFYAIVGAYFLATEFDVELSIETIYSEQSHTYIRLHTSSEFAMDFWSPMLCLYTDTISWNEFFGSRYMRDAGSEIKQHIRLNKEELLAMGKRVFSEENTELRLHLIEEVLLLVRQESGTEASDKESDLKSSECSGNAIQ
;
A
#
# COMPACT_ATOMS: atom_id res chain seq x y z
N MET A 1 -4.10 -25.43 3.95
CA MET A 1 -3.07 -25.70 4.95
C MET A 1 -1.96 -26.63 4.51
N LYS A 2 -2.19 -27.73 3.77
CA LYS A 2 -1.27 -28.89 3.84
C LYS A 2 0.18 -28.63 3.41
N GLU A 3 0.46 -28.01 2.27
CA GLU A 3 1.85 -27.94 1.78
C GLU A 3 2.74 -26.96 2.55
N LEU A 4 2.21 -25.80 2.92
CA LEU A 4 2.92 -24.80 3.73
C LEU A 4 3.19 -25.34 5.14
N ASP A 5 2.17 -25.88 5.82
CA ASP A 5 2.35 -26.42 7.17
C ASP A 5 3.25 -27.66 7.19
N ILE A 6 3.17 -28.54 6.18
CA ILE A 6 4.09 -29.68 6.07
C ILE A 6 5.53 -29.19 5.94
N THR A 7 5.76 -28.15 5.13
CA THR A 7 7.09 -27.56 4.95
C THR A 7 7.59 -26.96 6.27
N LEU A 8 6.77 -26.16 6.95
CA LEU A 8 7.11 -25.57 8.25
C LEU A 8 7.41 -26.63 9.32
N GLN A 9 6.66 -27.72 9.34
CA GLN A 9 6.86 -28.84 10.27
C GLN A 9 8.11 -29.66 9.96
N SER A 10 8.63 -29.61 8.73
CA SER A 10 9.91 -30.25 8.39
C SER A 10 11.11 -29.56 9.05
N TYR A 11 10.95 -28.30 9.46
CA TYR A 11 11.97 -27.56 10.20
C TYR A 11 11.82 -27.75 11.71
N THR A 12 12.86 -28.30 12.33
CA THR A 12 12.89 -28.55 13.78
C THR A 12 13.20 -27.30 14.61
N ALA A 13 13.82 -26.28 14.00
CA ALA A 13 14.23 -25.05 14.68
C ALA A 13 13.44 -23.85 14.16
N ASP A 14 13.00 -23.00 15.07
CA ASP A 14 12.13 -21.86 14.76
C ASP A 14 12.77 -20.82 13.84
N TYR A 15 14.08 -20.56 13.99
CA TYR A 15 14.78 -19.64 13.09
C TYR A 15 14.71 -20.09 11.63
N LYS A 16 14.73 -21.41 11.34
CA LYS A 16 14.62 -21.92 9.96
C LYS A 16 13.22 -21.71 9.38
N LYS A 17 12.20 -21.79 10.22
CA LYS A 17 10.82 -21.49 9.82
C LYS A 17 10.67 -20.01 9.50
N VAL A 18 11.27 -19.15 10.34
CA VAL A 18 11.31 -17.69 10.13
C VAL A 18 12.07 -17.37 8.84
N ASP A 19 13.26 -17.94 8.62
CA ASP A 19 14.05 -17.74 7.39
C ASP A 19 13.24 -18.11 6.14
N PHE A 20 12.63 -19.30 6.14
CA PHE A 20 11.78 -19.76 5.03
C PHE A 20 10.60 -18.81 4.79
N MET A 21 9.87 -18.43 5.84
CA MET A 21 8.73 -17.52 5.72
C MET A 21 9.15 -16.11 5.31
N TYR A 22 10.35 -15.66 5.72
CA TYR A 22 10.90 -14.37 5.34
C TYR A 22 11.21 -14.32 3.83
N GLU A 23 11.75 -15.40 3.26
CA GLU A 23 11.91 -15.52 1.80
C GLU A 23 10.56 -15.43 1.06
N GLN A 24 9.52 -16.10 1.59
CA GLN A 24 8.17 -16.00 1.01
C GLN A 24 7.60 -14.59 1.16
N PHE A 25 7.81 -13.96 2.31
CA PHE A 25 7.37 -12.60 2.61
C PHE A 25 7.98 -11.58 1.64
N LEU A 26 9.29 -11.63 1.38
CA LEU A 26 9.94 -10.73 0.45
C LEU A 26 9.37 -10.86 -0.97
N ARG A 27 9.18 -12.10 -1.45
CA ARG A 27 8.57 -12.35 -2.76
C ARG A 27 7.12 -11.87 -2.85
N LEU A 28 6.35 -12.03 -1.78
CA LEU A 28 4.98 -11.52 -1.71
C LEU A 28 4.95 -9.98 -1.62
N LYS A 29 5.92 -9.37 -0.93
CA LYS A 29 6.05 -7.91 -0.81
C LYS A 29 6.22 -7.26 -2.17
N GLU A 30 7.00 -7.85 -3.08
CA GLU A 30 7.12 -7.39 -4.47
C GLU A 30 5.74 -7.27 -5.15
N LYS A 31 4.88 -8.30 -5.01
CA LYS A 31 3.52 -8.28 -5.56
C LYS A 31 2.60 -7.27 -4.87
N VAL A 32 2.73 -7.13 -3.55
CA VAL A 32 1.99 -6.11 -2.78
C VAL A 32 2.38 -4.71 -3.26
N ASP A 33 3.66 -4.47 -3.56
CA ASP A 33 4.17 -3.18 -4.02
C ASP A 33 3.77 -2.86 -5.45
N GLU A 34 3.63 -3.86 -6.32
CA GLU A 34 3.04 -3.69 -7.65
C GLU A 34 1.59 -3.19 -7.57
N VAL A 35 0.82 -3.68 -6.59
CA VAL A 35 -0.53 -3.17 -6.33
C VAL A 35 -0.48 -1.78 -5.71
N LEU A 36 0.32 -1.60 -4.66
CA LEU A 36 0.45 -0.36 -3.88
C LEU A 36 1.64 0.50 -4.37
N LEU A 37 1.61 0.85 -5.66
CA LEU A 37 2.69 1.54 -6.38
C LEU A 37 3.18 2.84 -5.70
N PHE A 38 2.27 3.58 -5.08
CA PHE A 38 2.54 4.87 -4.41
C PHE A 38 2.69 4.73 -2.89
N GLY A 39 2.97 3.52 -2.43
CA GLY A 39 3.28 3.21 -1.05
C GLY A 39 4.55 3.87 -0.51
N PRO A 40 4.71 3.94 0.84
CA PRO A 40 5.96 4.40 1.42
C PRO A 40 7.06 3.40 1.04
N CYS A 41 7.97 3.85 0.17
CA CYS A 41 9.17 3.12 -0.29
C CYS A 41 8.98 2.13 -1.47
N ASN A 42 7.93 2.27 -2.30
CA ASN A 42 7.58 1.23 -3.28
C ASN A 42 8.01 1.49 -4.73
N SER A 43 8.27 2.74 -5.16
CA SER A 43 8.71 3.03 -6.54
C SER A 43 9.36 4.41 -6.71
N ASP A 44 10.10 4.60 -7.81
CA ASP A 44 10.62 5.93 -8.20
C ASP A 44 9.49 6.95 -8.35
N ALA A 45 8.34 6.51 -8.89
CA ALA A 45 7.13 7.32 -9.02
C ALA A 45 6.57 7.75 -7.64
N ALA A 46 6.64 6.87 -6.64
CA ALA A 46 6.25 7.20 -5.26
C ALA A 46 7.17 8.28 -4.67
N GLU A 47 8.48 8.20 -4.90
CA GLU A 47 9.42 9.20 -4.38
C GLU A 47 9.31 10.54 -5.10
N GLU A 48 9.00 10.56 -6.40
CA GLU A 48 8.67 11.80 -7.11
C GLU A 48 7.39 12.44 -6.54
N ALA A 49 6.31 11.67 -6.40
CA ALA A 49 5.06 12.16 -5.82
C ALA A 49 5.24 12.71 -4.39
N LYS A 50 6.01 12.00 -3.56
CA LYS A 50 6.36 12.41 -2.19
C LYS A 50 7.20 13.69 -2.13
N LYS A 51 8.20 13.84 -3.01
CA LYS A 51 9.03 15.07 -3.08
C LYS A 51 8.17 16.29 -3.40
N VAL A 52 7.28 16.17 -4.38
CA VAL A 52 6.34 17.25 -4.73
C VAL A 52 5.46 17.58 -3.52
N TYR A 53 4.99 16.57 -2.76
CA TYR A 53 4.12 16.76 -1.59
C TYR A 53 4.78 17.60 -0.51
N TYR A 54 5.95 17.18 -0.04
CA TYR A 54 6.64 17.88 1.04
C TYR A 54 7.09 19.28 0.60
N SER A 55 7.54 19.44 -0.66
CA SER A 55 7.92 20.75 -1.19
C SER A 55 6.78 21.78 -1.15
N ARG A 56 5.52 21.33 -1.27
CA ARG A 56 4.33 22.19 -1.22
C ARG A 56 3.79 22.40 0.18
N ARG A 57 3.78 21.35 1.01
CA ARG A 57 3.38 21.44 2.43
C ARG A 57 4.19 22.52 3.15
N ASP A 58 5.49 22.56 2.88
CA ASP A 58 6.41 23.48 3.54
C ASP A 58 6.34 24.92 2.97
N LYS A 59 5.89 25.08 1.71
CA LYS A 59 5.75 26.39 1.04
C LYS A 59 4.41 27.10 1.24
N GLN A 60 3.32 26.38 1.51
CA GLN A 60 1.96 26.96 1.49
C GLN A 60 1.16 26.85 2.78
N GLY A 61 1.72 26.29 3.86
CA GLY A 61 1.02 26.22 5.15
C GLY A 61 -0.34 25.51 5.02
N GLN A 62 -0.32 24.17 5.04
CA GLN A 62 -1.53 23.33 5.13
C GLN A 62 -2.50 23.36 3.93
N ARG A 63 -2.08 23.74 2.71
CA ARG A 63 -2.94 23.52 1.54
C ARG A 63 -2.86 22.06 1.06
N PRO A 64 -4.00 21.39 0.79
CA PRO A 64 -3.99 20.05 0.20
C PRO A 64 -3.34 20.14 -1.18
N PHE A 65 -2.27 19.36 -1.35
CA PHE A 65 -1.47 18.94 -2.50
C PHE A 65 -1.57 19.64 -3.89
N PHE A 66 -2.70 20.24 -4.30
CA PHE A 66 -2.89 20.85 -5.63
C PHE A 66 -3.63 22.19 -5.65
N SER A 67 -3.39 22.97 -6.72
CA SER A 67 -3.96 24.31 -6.96
C SER A 67 -5.50 24.32 -6.87
N PRO A 68 -6.15 25.42 -6.39
CA PRO A 68 -7.62 25.53 -6.29
C PRO A 68 -8.40 25.32 -7.60
N GLN A 69 -7.70 25.24 -8.74
CA GLN A 69 -8.28 25.13 -10.08
C GLN A 69 -8.56 23.69 -10.54
N TYR A 70 -8.17 22.67 -9.78
CA TYR A 70 -8.50 21.28 -10.12
C TYR A 70 -9.92 20.92 -9.65
N ARG A 71 -10.70 20.27 -10.52
CA ARG A 71 -12.03 19.76 -10.19
C ARG A 71 -11.90 18.61 -9.18
N LYS A 72 -12.93 18.42 -8.34
CA LYS A 72 -12.95 17.45 -7.23
C LYS A 72 -12.65 16.01 -7.68
N ASP A 73 -13.21 15.59 -8.80
CA ASP A 73 -12.97 14.31 -9.46
C ASP A 73 -11.49 14.08 -9.83
N LYS A 74 -10.79 15.13 -10.27
CA LYS A 74 -9.34 15.06 -10.55
C LYS A 74 -8.48 15.00 -9.30
N LEU A 75 -8.97 15.55 -8.18
CA LEU A 75 -8.30 15.48 -6.88
C LEU A 75 -8.45 14.08 -6.24
N ASP A 76 -9.58 13.41 -6.49
CA ASP A 76 -9.84 12.05 -6.04
C ASP A 76 -8.91 11.02 -6.73
N ALA A 77 -8.39 11.33 -7.92
CA ALA A 77 -7.47 10.49 -8.68
C ALA A 77 -6.01 10.54 -8.20
N LEU A 78 -5.65 11.40 -7.24
CA LEU A 78 -4.26 11.69 -6.89
C LEU A 78 -3.74 10.82 -5.72
N PRO A 79 -2.46 10.37 -5.73
CA PRO A 79 -1.96 9.38 -4.77
C PRO A 79 -1.75 9.94 -3.36
N ALA A 80 -1.92 11.26 -3.19
CA ALA A 80 -1.75 11.92 -1.92
C ALA A 80 -2.76 13.04 -1.72
N VAL A 81 -4.00 12.63 -1.56
CA VAL A 81 -4.64 13.03 -0.31
C VAL A 81 -4.44 11.90 0.75
N ILE A 82 -3.80 10.76 0.47
CA ILE A 82 -4.32 9.48 0.97
C ILE A 82 -3.37 8.69 1.91
N ALA A 83 -3.02 9.26 3.06
CA ALA A 83 -2.85 8.46 4.28
C ALA A 83 -3.43 9.23 5.46
N SER A 84 -3.29 10.55 5.43
CA SER A 84 -3.87 11.47 6.41
C SER A 84 -5.09 12.25 5.91
N SER A 85 -5.30 12.38 4.59
CA SER A 85 -6.41 13.13 4.02
C SER A 85 -7.37 12.29 3.14
N LEU A 86 -7.17 10.96 2.99
CA LEU A 86 -8.34 10.07 3.06
C LEU A 86 -8.88 10.13 4.49
N SER A 87 -9.35 11.30 4.91
CA SER A 87 -10.75 11.30 5.28
C SER A 87 -11.51 10.85 4.02
N LEU A 88 -11.57 9.53 3.81
CA LEU A 88 -12.86 8.95 3.50
C LEU A 88 -13.73 9.45 4.67
N SER A 89 -14.29 10.65 4.53
CA SER A 89 -15.15 11.30 5.52
C SER A 89 -16.41 10.47 5.77
N THR A 90 -16.50 9.34 5.10
CA THR A 90 -17.20 8.14 5.49
C THR A 90 -16.26 6.95 5.25
N ALA A 91 -15.47 6.53 6.25
CA ALA A 91 -15.54 5.10 6.57
C ALA A 91 -17.04 4.88 6.69
N PRO A 92 -17.68 4.12 5.78
CA PRO A 92 -19.13 4.09 5.73
C PRO A 92 -19.56 3.62 7.11
N GLN A 93 -20.08 4.55 7.91
CA GLN A 93 -20.52 4.29 9.28
C GLN A 93 -21.74 3.35 9.28
N THR A 94 -22.08 2.83 8.10
CA THR A 94 -23.18 1.95 7.72
C THR A 94 -22.72 0.71 6.91
N MET A 95 -21.44 0.51 6.61
CA MET A 95 -20.99 -0.73 5.95
C MET A 95 -21.06 -1.90 6.93
N GLY A 96 -21.62 -3.00 6.46
CA GLY A 96 -22.05 -4.15 7.26
C GLY A 96 -20.90 -5.00 7.79
N LYS A 97 -20.91 -6.28 7.43
CA LYS A 97 -20.02 -7.30 8.03
C LYS A 97 -18.55 -6.94 7.77
N PRO A 98 -17.59 -7.27 8.67
CA PRO A 98 -16.16 -6.94 8.50
C PRO A 98 -15.57 -7.30 7.12
N ALA A 99 -16.05 -8.37 6.49
CA ALA A 99 -15.63 -8.79 5.15
C ALA A 99 -15.90 -7.73 4.06
N GLU A 100 -17.03 -7.03 4.14
CA GLU A 100 -17.41 -5.98 3.18
C GLU A 100 -16.49 -4.76 3.33
N VAL A 101 -16.12 -4.43 4.56
CA VAL A 101 -15.18 -3.34 4.87
C VAL A 101 -13.80 -3.63 4.29
N TYR A 102 -13.28 -4.84 4.47
CA TYR A 102 -11.98 -5.22 3.92
C TYR A 102 -11.99 -5.38 2.40
N GLU A 103 -13.09 -5.85 1.80
CA GLU A 103 -13.23 -5.85 0.34
C GLU A 103 -13.21 -4.41 -0.20
N HIS A 104 -13.82 -3.46 0.50
CA HIS A 104 -13.75 -2.05 0.15
C HIS A 104 -12.32 -1.50 0.24
N PHE A 105 -11.60 -1.77 1.34
CA PHE A 105 -10.18 -1.40 1.45
C PHE A 105 -9.34 -2.01 0.34
N PHE A 106 -9.60 -3.27 -0.02
CA PHE A 106 -8.89 -3.94 -1.09
C PHE A 106 -9.17 -3.29 -2.45
N LYS A 107 -10.42 -2.97 -2.74
CA LYS A 107 -10.79 -2.25 -3.96
C LYS A 107 -10.08 -0.90 -4.05
N LEU A 108 -10.08 -0.13 -2.96
CA LEU A 108 -9.42 1.18 -2.94
C LEU A 108 -7.89 1.07 -3.09
N ALA A 109 -7.27 0.11 -2.40
CA ALA A 109 -5.84 -0.19 -2.55
C ALA A 109 -5.49 -0.49 -4.02
N TYR A 110 -6.30 -1.31 -4.68
CA TYR A 110 -6.12 -1.65 -6.08
C TYR A 110 -6.42 -0.49 -7.03
N LEU A 111 -7.42 0.35 -6.78
CA LEU A 111 -7.70 1.45 -7.72
C LEU A 111 -6.67 2.58 -7.63
N TYR A 112 -6.27 2.94 -6.41
CA TYR A 112 -5.44 4.13 -6.18
C TYR A 112 -3.96 3.83 -5.97
N GLY A 113 -3.60 2.55 -5.80
CA GLY A 113 -2.22 2.15 -5.60
C GLY A 113 -1.57 2.69 -4.33
N THR A 114 -2.35 2.99 -3.30
CA THR A 114 -1.88 3.51 -2.00
C THR A 114 -2.88 3.18 -0.88
N GLY A 115 -2.50 3.41 0.38
CA GLY A 115 -3.36 3.20 1.54
C GLY A 115 -2.63 3.18 2.89
N THR A 116 -3.38 2.83 3.94
CA THR A 116 -2.90 2.65 5.33
C THR A 116 -2.61 1.18 5.65
N CYS A 117 -2.19 0.85 6.88
CA CYS A 117 -1.93 -0.53 7.33
C CYS A 117 -3.00 -1.56 6.90
N GLU A 118 -4.28 -1.21 6.94
CA GLU A 118 -5.39 -2.08 6.60
C GLU A 118 -5.38 -2.48 5.12
N PHE A 119 -4.95 -1.56 4.25
CA PHE A 119 -4.87 -1.74 2.80
C PHE A 119 -3.73 -2.71 2.47
N TYR A 120 -2.56 -2.49 3.09
CA TYR A 120 -1.43 -3.40 3.00
C TYR A 120 -1.77 -4.80 3.50
N ALA A 121 -2.46 -4.89 4.65
CA ALA A 121 -2.85 -6.16 5.24
C ALA A 121 -3.78 -6.96 4.32
N ILE A 122 -4.80 -6.35 3.72
CA ILE A 122 -5.73 -7.10 2.85
C ILE A 122 -5.12 -7.48 1.50
N VAL A 123 -4.28 -6.62 0.92
CA VAL A 123 -3.55 -6.94 -0.32
C VAL A 123 -2.55 -8.07 -0.07
N GLY A 124 -1.80 -8.02 1.03
CA GLY A 124 -0.88 -9.09 1.44
C GLY A 124 -1.60 -10.41 1.73
N ALA A 125 -2.75 -10.35 2.41
CA ALA A 125 -3.59 -11.52 2.67
C ALA A 125 -4.07 -12.19 1.37
N TYR A 126 -4.47 -11.39 0.38
CA TYR A 126 -4.83 -11.92 -0.93
C TYR A 126 -3.66 -12.67 -1.59
N PHE A 127 -2.48 -12.06 -1.68
CA PHE A 127 -1.34 -12.73 -2.33
C PHE A 127 -0.89 -13.99 -1.58
N LEU A 128 -0.94 -13.99 -0.25
CA LEU A 128 -0.76 -15.21 0.55
C LEU A 128 -1.73 -16.33 0.10
N ALA A 129 -3.01 -16.02 -0.09
CA ALA A 129 -4.02 -16.98 -0.52
C ALA A 129 -3.87 -17.45 -1.98
N THR A 130 -3.27 -16.64 -2.86
CA THR A 130 -2.98 -17.07 -4.25
C THR A 130 -1.94 -18.18 -4.31
N GLU A 131 -1.03 -18.22 -3.33
CA GLU A 131 0.12 -19.12 -3.35
C GLU A 131 -0.02 -20.29 -2.39
N PHE A 132 -0.59 -20.02 -1.22
CA PHE A 132 -0.65 -20.98 -0.14
C PHE A 132 -2.10 -21.25 0.21
N ASP A 133 -2.37 -22.48 0.64
CA ASP A 133 -3.64 -22.83 1.25
C ASP A 133 -3.58 -22.38 2.72
N VAL A 134 -4.11 -21.19 3.02
CA VAL A 134 -3.92 -20.48 4.30
C VAL A 134 -5.23 -20.15 5.00
N GLU A 135 -5.15 -20.10 6.32
CA GLU A 135 -6.12 -19.45 7.19
C GLU A 135 -5.40 -18.31 7.90
N LEU A 136 -5.99 -17.12 7.93
CA LEU A 136 -5.38 -15.94 8.53
C LEU A 136 -6.41 -15.07 9.21
N SER A 137 -5.93 -14.17 10.06
CA SER A 137 -6.70 -13.05 10.58
C SER A 137 -6.00 -11.74 10.31
N ILE A 138 -6.80 -10.69 10.16
CA ILE A 138 -6.30 -9.31 10.18
C ILE A 138 -6.59 -8.77 11.58
N GLU A 139 -5.53 -8.40 12.28
CA GLU A 139 -5.55 -7.93 13.66
C GLU A 139 -5.09 -6.47 13.70
N THR A 140 -5.65 -5.71 14.64
CA THR A 140 -5.17 -4.35 14.94
C THR A 140 -4.74 -4.32 16.40
N ILE A 141 -3.51 -3.86 16.61
CA ILE A 141 -3.00 -3.53 17.94
C ILE A 141 -3.35 -2.08 18.27
N TYR A 142 -3.74 -1.83 19.52
CA TYR A 142 -3.96 -0.51 20.09
C TYR A 142 -3.02 -0.34 21.29
N SER A 143 -2.01 0.51 21.14
CA SER A 143 -1.09 0.90 22.22
C SER A 143 -1.04 2.43 22.31
N GLU A 144 0.11 3.08 22.07
CA GLU A 144 0.15 4.55 21.87
C GLU A 144 -0.53 4.94 20.55
N GLN A 145 -0.37 4.11 19.53
CA GLN A 145 -1.04 4.23 18.22
C GLN A 145 -1.63 2.89 17.79
N SER A 146 -2.61 2.95 16.88
CA SER A 146 -3.21 1.76 16.28
C SER A 146 -2.43 1.30 15.06
N HIS A 147 -2.25 -0.01 14.89
CA HIS A 147 -1.58 -0.57 13.72
C HIS A 147 -2.16 -1.92 13.31
N THR A 148 -2.36 -2.12 12.02
CA THR A 148 -3.02 -3.32 11.47
C THR A 148 -2.00 -4.23 10.76
N TYR A 149 -2.05 -5.52 11.06
CA TYR A 149 -1.14 -6.54 10.50
C TYR A 149 -1.88 -7.87 10.28
N ILE A 150 -1.21 -8.83 9.64
CA ILE A 150 -1.75 -10.17 9.39
C ILE A 150 -1.20 -11.13 10.43
N ARG A 151 -2.06 -11.93 11.06
CA ARG A 151 -1.69 -13.14 11.78
C ARG A 151 -1.98 -14.36 10.91
N LEU A 152 -0.93 -15.09 10.55
CA LEU A 152 -1.03 -16.33 9.79
C LEU A 152 -1.23 -17.52 10.74
N HIS A 153 -2.31 -18.28 10.56
CA HIS A 153 -2.66 -19.44 11.39
C HIS A 153 -2.06 -20.72 10.82
N THR A 154 -0.76 -20.89 11.03
CA THR A 154 0.00 -22.12 10.77
C THR A 154 0.35 -22.83 12.08
N SER A 155 0.91 -24.03 11.99
CA SER A 155 1.40 -24.79 13.15
C SER A 155 2.41 -24.02 14.02
N SER A 156 3.19 -23.13 13.41
CA SER A 156 3.88 -22.02 14.08
C SER A 156 3.27 -20.74 13.55
N GLU A 157 2.55 -19.98 14.37
CA GLU A 157 1.87 -18.77 13.90
C GLU A 157 2.86 -17.63 13.65
N PHE A 158 2.60 -16.82 12.63
CA PHE A 158 3.44 -15.67 12.25
C PHE A 158 2.65 -14.37 12.30
N ALA A 159 3.31 -13.29 12.71
CA ALA A 159 2.86 -11.92 12.44
C ALA A 159 3.56 -11.41 11.19
N MET A 160 2.80 -10.86 10.25
CA MET A 160 3.31 -10.30 8.99
C MET A 160 2.76 -8.89 8.80
N ASP A 161 3.65 -7.94 8.54
CA ASP A 161 3.32 -6.57 8.22
C ASP A 161 3.97 -6.18 6.90
N PHE A 162 3.14 -5.90 5.89
CA PHE A 162 3.61 -5.43 4.59
C PHE A 162 3.75 -3.91 4.52
N TRP A 163 3.15 -3.15 5.43
CA TRP A 163 3.27 -1.70 5.50
C TRP A 163 4.61 -1.29 6.13
N SER A 164 4.95 -1.91 7.27
CA SER A 164 6.29 -1.84 7.85
C SER A 164 6.93 -3.21 7.65
N PRO A 165 7.74 -3.42 6.60
CA PRO A 165 8.08 -4.74 6.07
C PRO A 165 8.76 -5.62 7.12
N MET A 166 7.95 -6.41 7.83
CA MET A 166 8.33 -7.11 9.04
C MET A 166 7.62 -8.45 9.13
N LEU A 167 8.37 -9.46 9.56
CA LEU A 167 7.87 -10.80 9.82
C LEU A 167 8.52 -11.36 11.07
N CYS A 168 7.72 -11.93 11.97
CA CYS A 168 8.21 -12.67 13.13
C CYS A 168 7.24 -13.79 13.51
N LEU A 169 7.66 -14.66 14.43
CA LEU A 169 6.72 -15.54 15.11
C LEU A 169 5.71 -14.70 15.89
N TYR A 170 4.45 -15.13 15.89
CA TYR A 170 3.39 -14.37 16.56
C TYR A 170 3.62 -14.24 18.07
N THR A 171 4.33 -15.19 18.68
CA THR A 171 4.70 -15.19 20.10
C THR A 171 5.96 -14.37 20.41
N ASP A 172 6.72 -13.96 19.39
CA ASP A 172 7.96 -13.20 19.55
C ASP A 172 7.67 -11.70 19.71
N THR A 173 7.19 -11.36 20.90
CA THR A 173 6.89 -9.98 21.30
C THR A 173 8.14 -9.12 21.44
N ILE A 174 9.32 -9.72 21.67
CA ILE A 174 10.59 -9.00 21.78
C ILE A 174 10.97 -8.44 20.42
N SER A 175 11.07 -9.29 19.38
CA SER A 175 11.41 -8.85 18.03
C SER A 175 10.39 -7.84 17.49
N TRP A 176 9.10 -8.02 17.80
CA TRP A 176 8.07 -7.04 17.48
C TRP A 176 8.35 -5.67 18.10
N ASN A 177 8.57 -5.63 19.42
CA ASN A 177 8.77 -4.39 20.16
C ASN A 177 10.09 -3.70 19.79
N GLU A 178 11.16 -4.46 19.50
CA GLU A 178 12.42 -3.92 19.01
C GLU A 178 12.27 -3.25 17.64
N PHE A 179 11.48 -3.84 16.74
CA PHE A 179 11.26 -3.29 15.40
C PHE A 179 10.37 -2.04 15.42
N PHE A 180 9.23 -2.11 16.10
CA PHE A 180 8.22 -1.05 16.09
C PHE A 180 8.45 0.05 17.14
N GLY A 181 9.25 -0.23 18.18
CA GLY A 181 9.46 0.67 19.30
C GLY A 181 8.19 0.93 20.12
N SER A 182 8.15 2.05 20.84
CA SER A 182 7.09 2.37 21.81
C SER A 182 5.69 2.56 21.19
N ARG A 183 5.62 2.88 19.90
CA ARG A 183 4.36 3.32 19.25
C ARG A 183 3.34 2.21 19.07
N TYR A 184 3.82 0.98 18.90
CA TYR A 184 3.01 -0.20 18.56
C TYR A 184 3.39 -1.41 19.41
N MET A 185 3.73 -1.20 20.68
CA MET A 185 4.22 -2.27 21.55
C MET A 185 3.15 -3.34 21.80
N ARG A 186 3.55 -4.60 21.72
CA ARG A 186 2.83 -5.78 22.21
C ARG A 186 3.27 -6.07 23.62
N ASP A 187 2.57 -5.49 24.58
CA ASP A 187 2.79 -5.68 26.01
C ASP A 187 1.46 -5.76 26.79
N ALA A 188 1.53 -5.80 28.13
CA ALA A 188 0.34 -5.89 28.98
C ALA A 188 -0.58 -4.65 28.92
N GLY A 189 -0.10 -3.52 28.41
CA GLY A 189 -0.89 -2.30 28.21
C GLY A 189 -1.55 -2.22 26.82
N SER A 190 -1.18 -3.10 25.90
CA SER A 190 -1.72 -3.15 24.54
C SER A 190 -2.99 -4.00 24.44
N GLU A 191 -3.93 -3.56 23.59
CA GLU A 191 -5.10 -4.35 23.20
C GLU A 191 -4.93 -4.86 21.76
N ILE A 192 -5.18 -6.15 21.52
CA ILE A 192 -5.21 -6.73 20.18
C ILE A 192 -6.65 -7.09 19.85
N LYS A 193 -7.18 -6.49 18.79
CA LYS A 193 -8.52 -6.80 18.27
C LYS A 193 -8.39 -7.56 16.96
N GLN A 194 -8.97 -8.75 16.91
CA GLN A 194 -9.17 -9.46 15.65
C GLN A 194 -10.34 -8.83 14.90
N HIS A 195 -10.08 -8.25 13.72
CA HIS A 195 -11.13 -7.60 12.93
C HIS A 195 -11.87 -8.58 12.03
N ILE A 196 -11.13 -9.52 11.43
CA ILE A 196 -11.68 -10.55 10.55
C ILE A 196 -10.78 -11.78 10.53
N ARG A 197 -11.37 -12.95 10.32
CA ARG A 197 -10.69 -14.20 9.98
C ARG A 197 -11.13 -14.60 8.59
N LEU A 198 -10.18 -14.94 7.73
CA LEU A 198 -10.39 -15.23 6.32
C LEU A 198 -9.68 -16.52 5.93
N ASN A 199 -10.35 -17.33 5.13
CA ASN A 199 -9.72 -18.46 4.46
C ASN A 199 -9.33 -18.10 3.01
N LYS A 200 -8.61 -19.02 2.36
CA LYS A 200 -8.19 -18.89 0.96
C LYS A 200 -9.37 -18.61 0.02
N GLU A 201 -10.46 -19.36 0.14
CA GLU A 201 -11.60 -19.24 -0.77
C GLU A 201 -12.24 -17.85 -0.72
N GLU A 202 -12.40 -17.30 0.49
CA GLU A 202 -12.93 -15.95 0.71
C GLU A 202 -12.02 -14.88 0.12
N LEU A 203 -10.71 -14.99 0.34
CA LEU A 203 -9.70 -14.05 -0.19
C LEU A 203 -9.65 -14.08 -1.71
N LEU A 204 -9.65 -15.26 -2.32
CA LEU A 204 -9.67 -15.42 -3.77
C LEU A 204 -10.97 -14.90 -4.38
N ALA A 205 -12.11 -15.12 -3.71
CA ALA A 205 -13.39 -14.59 -4.16
C ALA A 205 -13.42 -13.05 -4.10
N MET A 206 -12.89 -12.43 -3.04
CA MET A 206 -12.71 -10.98 -2.96
C MET A 206 -11.80 -10.47 -4.08
N GLY A 207 -10.64 -11.11 -4.27
CA GLY A 207 -9.71 -10.78 -5.33
C GLY A 207 -10.35 -10.81 -6.71
N LYS A 208 -11.12 -11.84 -7.05
CA LYS A 208 -11.83 -11.92 -8.34
C LYS A 208 -12.76 -10.74 -8.60
N ARG A 209 -13.40 -10.18 -7.56
CA ARG A 209 -14.28 -9.00 -7.68
C ARG A 209 -13.47 -7.71 -7.81
N VAL A 210 -12.35 -7.62 -7.10
CA VAL A 210 -11.44 -6.46 -7.13
C VAL A 210 -10.66 -6.37 -8.44
N PHE A 211 -10.04 -7.45 -8.91
CA PHE A 211 -9.30 -7.51 -10.19
C PHE A 211 -10.20 -7.77 -11.40
N SER A 212 -11.35 -7.11 -11.45
CA SER A 212 -12.23 -7.15 -12.63
C SER A 212 -11.65 -6.32 -13.78
N GLU A 213 -12.10 -6.59 -15.01
CA GLU A 213 -11.72 -5.79 -16.19
C GLU A 213 -12.05 -4.31 -16.00
N GLU A 214 -13.26 -4.00 -15.51
CA GLU A 214 -13.71 -2.64 -15.20
C GLU A 214 -12.76 -1.91 -14.22
N ASN A 215 -12.39 -2.56 -13.11
CA ASN A 215 -11.47 -1.95 -12.15
C ASN A 215 -10.05 -1.85 -12.72
N THR A 216 -9.64 -2.74 -13.62
CA THR A 216 -8.32 -2.70 -14.27
C THR A 216 -8.21 -1.48 -15.19
N GLU A 217 -9.22 -1.25 -16.03
CA GLU A 217 -9.30 -0.07 -16.89
C GLU A 217 -9.30 1.22 -16.05
N LEU A 218 -10.10 1.25 -14.98
CA LEU A 218 -10.15 2.39 -14.07
C LEU A 218 -8.82 2.64 -13.37
N ARG A 219 -8.15 1.59 -12.85
CA ARG A 219 -6.82 1.71 -12.23
C ARG A 219 -5.80 2.31 -13.19
N LEU A 220 -5.76 1.85 -14.44
CA LEU A 220 -4.83 2.38 -15.44
C LEU A 220 -5.06 3.88 -15.67
N HIS A 221 -6.32 4.28 -15.87
CA HIS A 221 -6.67 5.69 -16.03
C HIS A 221 -6.25 6.54 -14.83
N LEU A 222 -6.57 6.09 -13.60
CA LEU A 222 -6.20 6.80 -12.38
C LEU A 222 -4.68 6.96 -12.26
N ILE A 223 -3.91 5.88 -12.46
CA ILE A 223 -2.44 5.92 -12.40
C ILE A 223 -1.86 6.86 -13.45
N GLU A 224 -2.40 6.90 -14.67
CA GLU A 224 -1.95 7.85 -15.70
C GLU A 224 -2.22 9.31 -15.31
N GLU A 225 -3.39 9.60 -14.75
CA GLU A 225 -3.73 10.94 -14.26
C GLU A 225 -2.79 11.40 -13.15
N VAL A 226 -2.47 10.52 -12.22
CA VAL A 226 -1.46 10.75 -11.18
C VAL A 226 -0.13 11.17 -11.81
N LEU A 227 0.39 10.35 -12.71
CA LEU A 227 1.75 10.52 -13.23
C LEU A 227 1.85 11.80 -14.07
N LEU A 228 0.79 12.13 -14.81
CA LEU A 228 0.69 13.38 -15.54
C LEU A 228 0.78 14.59 -14.59
N LEU A 229 0.03 14.54 -13.47
CA LEU A 229 0.02 15.63 -12.49
C LEU A 229 1.38 15.78 -11.79
N VAL A 230 2.06 14.67 -11.46
CA VAL A 230 3.44 14.71 -10.92
C VAL A 230 4.41 15.36 -11.91
N ARG A 231 4.31 15.04 -13.21
CA ARG A 231 5.17 15.63 -14.26
C ARG A 231 4.93 17.12 -14.46
N GLN A 232 3.67 17.55 -14.50
CA GLN A 232 3.30 18.96 -14.62
C GLN A 232 3.88 19.78 -13.47
N GLU A 233 3.81 19.24 -12.26
CA GLU A 233 4.25 19.93 -11.04
C GLU A 233 5.77 19.95 -10.84
N SER A 234 6.46 18.96 -11.40
CA SER A 234 7.92 18.88 -11.37
C SER A 234 8.60 19.79 -12.39
N GLY A 235 7.82 20.49 -13.23
CA GLY A 235 8.34 21.40 -14.27
C GLY A 235 8.86 20.67 -15.51
N THR A 236 8.61 19.37 -15.64
CA THR A 236 9.14 18.53 -16.73
C THR A 236 8.41 18.75 -18.06
N GLU A 237 7.34 19.55 -18.10
CA GLU A 237 6.68 19.97 -19.35
C GLU A 237 7.25 21.28 -19.95
N ALA A 238 8.25 21.91 -19.32
CA ALA A 238 8.80 23.19 -19.82
C ALA A 238 9.97 23.06 -20.82
N SER A 239 10.57 21.88 -21.06
CA SER A 239 11.77 21.77 -21.92
C SER A 239 11.49 21.39 -23.37
N ASP A 240 10.39 20.72 -23.68
CA ASP A 240 10.26 20.05 -24.99
C ASP A 240 9.51 20.87 -26.04
N LYS A 241 9.14 22.12 -25.73
CA LYS A 241 8.55 23.07 -26.71
C LYS A 241 9.40 24.31 -26.99
N GLU A 242 10.52 24.50 -26.30
CA GLU A 242 11.42 25.64 -26.56
C GLU A 242 12.60 25.32 -27.49
N SER A 243 12.84 24.04 -27.85
CA SER A 243 13.89 23.68 -28.81
C SER A 243 13.47 23.83 -30.28
N ASP A 244 12.17 23.86 -30.59
CA ASP A 244 11.67 23.96 -31.97
C ASP A 244 11.38 25.40 -32.42
N LEU A 245 11.47 26.38 -31.52
CA LEU A 245 11.24 27.80 -31.84
C LEU A 245 12.53 28.64 -31.90
N LYS A 246 13.70 28.05 -31.63
CA LYS A 246 15.00 28.75 -31.75
C LYS A 246 15.81 28.38 -32.99
N SER A 247 15.31 27.48 -33.85
CA SER A 247 15.96 27.13 -35.12
C SER A 247 15.45 27.90 -36.34
N SER A 248 14.41 28.75 -36.22
CA SER A 248 13.87 29.54 -37.35
C SER A 248 14.26 31.02 -37.38
N GLU A 249 15.08 31.50 -36.44
CA GLU A 249 15.55 32.89 -36.42
C GLU A 249 17.09 32.96 -36.39
N CYS A 250 17.75 32.41 -37.41
CA CYS A 250 19.16 32.72 -37.67
C CYS A 250 19.57 32.37 -39.12
N SER A 251 18.83 32.88 -40.11
CA SER A 251 19.29 32.86 -41.51
C SER A 251 18.77 34.08 -42.27
N GLY A 252 19.27 35.25 -41.86
CA GLY A 252 19.02 36.49 -42.57
C GLY A 252 19.77 37.65 -41.99
N ASN A 253 21.07 37.77 -42.31
CA ASN A 253 21.73 39.02 -42.68
C ASN A 253 23.27 38.89 -42.62
N ALA A 254 23.87 38.81 -43.81
CA ALA A 254 25.17 39.34 -44.23
C ALA A 254 25.40 38.69 -45.61
N ILE A 255 25.76 39.37 -46.70
CA ILE A 255 26.82 40.36 -46.87
C ILE A 255 26.47 41.23 -48.09
N GLN A 256 27.00 42.46 -48.05
CA GLN A 256 27.14 43.47 -49.10
C GLN A 256 27.62 42.96 -50.46
#